data_AF-M5BUH7-F1
#
_entry.id   AF-M5BUH7-F1
#
_cell.length_a   1.000
_cell.length_b   1.000
_cell.length_c   1.000
_cell.angle_alpha   90.00
_cell.angle_beta   90.00
_cell.angle_gamma   90.00
#
_symmetry.space_group_name_H-M   'P 1'
#
loop_
_entity.id
_entity.type
_entity.pdbx_description
1 polymer ?
#
loop_
_entity_poly.entity_id
_entity_poly.type
_entity_poly.pdbx_seq_one_letter_code
_entity_poly.pdbx_strand_id
1 'polypeptide(L)'
;MSTEMLLAVNCGSSSIKFKLYSLSNLDVLISGTASNVEVKGANPSIKYTVYEQGKDDDEKVSEEEKKGMPYEDVFERVIALVEGSSSKHFAQAIGSKSKPRVRDLVKVVAHRVVHGGTAAEPMAIWPGHEEGLEQMDALSAFAPLHNHFAVQVVRFCLKHIPNGRQILLFDTMFHSTIPPQVYTYPLEQSSEKTPIPLRKYGAHGLSYASILDSVASYLNKPKEQCTLVIAHLGSGASVCLVKEGKSWDTSMGLTPLDGLPGGTRTGSVDPVLVFHHAPDASEGVEIPGGHCARAEIVLNKQGGLQALAGTSNFGEITSTIEENAGGKNETSGAQLAQRDSLQT
;
A
#
# COMPACT_ATOMS: atom_id res chain seq x y z
N MET A 1 -7.18 6.99 32.97
CA MET A 1 -7.32 7.36 31.55
C MET A 1 -7.55 6.07 30.78
N SER A 2 -8.46 6.05 29.80
CA SER A 2 -8.75 4.84 29.02
C SER A 2 -7.50 4.43 28.23
N THR A 3 -7.02 3.21 28.46
CA THR A 3 -5.80 2.66 27.82
C THR A 3 -6.09 2.00 26.47
N GLU A 4 -7.06 2.54 25.73
CA GLU A 4 -7.45 1.98 24.44
C GLU A 4 -6.47 2.41 23.35
N MET A 5 -6.24 1.50 22.41
CA MET A 5 -5.22 1.66 21.39
C MET A 5 -5.79 1.50 19.98
N LEU A 6 -5.13 2.17 19.03
CA LEU A 6 -5.34 2.00 17.60
C LEU A 6 -4.07 1.44 16.97
N LEU A 7 -4.20 0.31 16.26
CA LEU A 7 -3.13 -0.26 15.46
C LEU A 7 -3.35 0.08 13.99
N ALA A 8 -2.47 0.85 13.37
CA ALA A 8 -2.50 1.10 11.93
C ALA A 8 -1.50 0.19 11.22
N VAL A 9 -1.92 -0.51 10.18
CA VAL A 9 -1.10 -1.44 9.39
C VAL A 9 -1.19 -1.16 7.90
N ASN A 10 -0.04 -1.25 7.23
CA ASN A 10 0.10 -1.13 5.79
C ASN A 10 0.91 -2.32 5.28
N CYS A 11 0.21 -3.25 4.64
CA CYS A 11 0.71 -4.55 4.21
C CYS A 11 1.03 -4.52 2.71
N GLY A 12 2.31 -4.49 2.37
CA GLY A 12 2.80 -4.68 1.00
C GLY A 12 3.35 -6.10 0.81
N SER A 13 3.65 -6.47 -0.44
CA SER A 13 4.12 -7.82 -0.78
C SER A 13 5.48 -8.21 -0.20
N SER A 14 6.29 -7.25 0.23
CA SER A 14 7.61 -7.48 0.80
C SER A 14 7.85 -6.76 2.13
N SER A 15 6.83 -6.08 2.66
CA SER A 15 6.96 -5.28 3.87
C SER A 15 5.64 -5.09 4.60
N ILE A 16 5.69 -5.01 5.92
CA ILE A 16 4.57 -4.62 6.77
C ILE A 16 5.00 -3.38 7.54
N LYS A 17 4.33 -2.24 7.31
CA LYS A 17 4.53 -1.04 8.14
C LYS A 17 3.43 -0.98 9.19
N PHE A 18 3.79 -0.63 10.42
CA PHE A 18 2.83 -0.59 11.52
C PHE A 18 3.09 0.60 12.44
N LYS A 19 2.01 1.14 13.01
CA LYS A 19 2.05 2.14 14.08
C LYS A 19 0.99 1.84 15.12
N LEU A 20 1.36 1.91 16.39
CA LEU A 20 0.45 1.82 17.52
C LEU A 20 0.23 3.22 18.09
N TYR A 21 -1.02 3.60 18.29
CA TYR A 21 -1.42 4.89 18.82
C TYR A 21 -2.21 4.74 20.11
N SER A 22 -2.08 5.72 20.99
CA SER A 22 -3.06 5.97 22.06
C SER A 22 -4.36 6.47 21.41
N LEU A 23 -5.49 5.82 21.68
CA LEU A 23 -6.76 6.22 21.07
C LEU A 23 -7.29 7.55 21.64
N SER A 24 -6.86 7.92 22.85
CA SER A 24 -7.36 9.12 23.54
C SER A 24 -6.88 10.43 22.92
N ASN A 25 -5.70 10.44 22.31
CA ASN A 25 -5.04 11.64 21.79
C ASN A 25 -4.26 11.43 20.49
N LEU A 26 -4.25 10.20 19.96
CA LEU A 26 -3.53 9.80 18.74
C LEU A 26 -2.01 10.02 18.80
N ASP A 27 -1.43 9.98 20.00
CA ASP A 27 0.02 9.94 20.14
C ASP A 27 0.57 8.60 19.65
N VAL A 28 1.66 8.66 18.88
CA VAL A 28 2.37 7.45 18.43
C VAL A 28 3.10 6.84 19.62
N LEU A 29 2.78 5.60 19.94
CA LEU A 29 3.43 4.82 21.00
C LEU A 29 4.55 3.94 20.43
N ILE A 30 4.30 3.33 19.27
CA ILE A 30 5.27 2.49 18.56
C ILE A 30 5.14 2.76 17.06
N SER A 31 6.26 2.81 16.34
CA SER A 31 6.29 2.84 14.87
C SER A 31 7.35 1.87 14.35
N GLY A 32 7.01 1.06 13.36
CA GLY A 32 7.95 0.09 12.84
C GLY A 32 7.66 -0.39 11.43
N THR A 33 8.57 -1.21 10.94
CA THR A 33 8.50 -1.86 9.63
C THR A 33 9.15 -3.23 9.71
N ALA A 34 8.41 -4.26 9.28
CA ALA A 34 8.99 -5.52 8.84
C ALA A 34 9.33 -5.40 7.34
N SER A 35 10.56 -5.69 6.98
CA SER A 35 11.08 -5.68 5.61
C SER A 35 11.48 -7.08 5.19
N ASN A 36 11.63 -7.31 3.88
CA ASN A 36 12.01 -8.60 3.30
C ASN A 36 11.03 -9.75 3.62
N VAL A 37 9.76 -9.43 3.85
CA VAL A 37 8.71 -10.42 4.11
C VAL A 37 8.49 -11.23 2.84
N GLU A 38 8.59 -12.57 2.92
CA GLU A 38 8.49 -13.48 1.77
C GLU A 38 9.43 -13.17 0.58
N VAL A 39 10.50 -12.40 0.81
CA VAL A 39 11.49 -12.12 -0.24
C VAL A 39 12.44 -13.31 -0.38
N LYS A 40 12.47 -13.91 -1.57
CA LYS A 40 13.30 -15.06 -1.86
C LYS A 40 14.78 -14.70 -1.66
N GLY A 41 15.46 -15.45 -0.79
CA GLY A 41 16.89 -15.25 -0.54
C GLY A 41 17.22 -14.42 0.70
N ALA A 42 16.28 -13.64 1.23
CA ALA A 42 16.51 -12.73 2.36
C ALA A 42 15.78 -13.19 3.63
N ASN A 43 16.32 -12.78 4.79
CA ASN A 43 15.65 -12.93 6.08
C ASN A 43 14.70 -11.73 6.29
N PRO A 44 13.48 -11.95 6.82
CA PRO A 44 12.67 -10.84 7.29
C PRO A 44 13.39 -10.10 8.42
N SER A 45 13.33 -8.77 8.38
CA SER A 45 13.92 -7.91 9.42
C SER A 45 12.84 -6.97 9.96
N ILE A 46 12.65 -6.97 11.27
CA ILE A 46 11.67 -6.12 11.95
C ILE A 46 12.41 -5.02 12.69
N LYS A 47 12.19 -3.77 12.28
CA LYS A 47 12.75 -2.58 12.93
C LYS A 47 11.63 -1.72 13.47
N TYR A 48 11.72 -1.31 14.72
CA TYR A 48 10.71 -0.44 15.32
C TYR A 48 11.30 0.49 16.37
N THR A 49 10.54 1.55 16.64
CA THR A 49 10.84 2.58 17.64
C THR A 49 9.69 2.63 18.62
N VAL A 50 10.02 2.58 19.91
CA VAL A 50 9.10 2.81 21.02
C VAL A 50 9.30 4.23 21.50
N TYR A 51 8.21 5.02 21.54
CA TYR A 51 8.26 6.43 21.93
C TYR A 51 7.86 6.59 23.40
N GLU A 52 8.74 7.15 24.23
CA GLU A 52 8.39 7.58 25.59
C GLU A 52 7.92 9.04 25.57
N GLN A 53 6.72 9.32 26.09
CA GLN A 53 6.22 10.70 26.16
C GLN A 53 7.09 11.56 27.11
N GLY A 54 7.75 12.58 26.56
CA GLY A 54 8.41 13.64 27.34
C GLY A 54 9.92 13.46 27.60
N LYS A 55 10.63 12.56 26.91
CA LYS A 55 12.11 12.43 26.95
C LYS A 55 12.68 12.02 25.59
N ASP A 56 13.94 12.41 25.32
CA ASP A 56 14.73 12.03 24.12
C ASP A 56 15.17 10.54 24.07
N ASP A 57 14.61 9.67 24.92
CA ASP A 57 15.00 8.26 25.05
C ASP A 57 14.09 7.34 24.21
N ASP A 58 14.06 7.55 22.89
CA ASP A 58 13.40 6.62 21.96
C ASP A 58 14.18 5.30 21.86
N GLU A 59 13.53 4.18 22.15
CA GLU A 59 14.16 2.86 22.04
C GLU A 59 14.01 2.33 20.62
N LYS A 60 15.15 2.09 19.94
CA LYS A 60 15.19 1.46 18.61
C LYS A 60 15.55 -0.02 18.75
N VAL A 61 14.67 -0.87 18.24
CA VAL A 61 14.86 -2.32 18.25
C VAL A 61 14.95 -2.83 16.81
N SER A 62 15.80 -3.83 16.60
CA SER A 62 15.99 -4.51 15.32
C SER A 62 16.11 -6.00 15.57
N GLU A 63 15.22 -6.78 14.98
CA GLU A 63 15.18 -8.24 15.06
C GLU A 63 15.29 -8.84 13.65
N GLU A 64 15.93 -10.00 13.54
CA GLU A 64 15.95 -10.81 12.33
C GLU A 64 15.20 -12.11 12.56
N GLU A 65 14.37 -12.47 11.58
CA GLU A 65 13.55 -13.68 11.64
C GLU A 65 14.05 -14.73 10.64
N LYS A 66 13.56 -15.97 10.80
CA LYS A 66 13.99 -17.08 9.96
C LYS A 66 13.55 -16.86 8.50
N LYS A 67 14.43 -17.26 7.58
CA LYS A 67 14.13 -17.29 6.15
C LYS A 67 12.92 -18.17 5.86
N GLY A 68 12.07 -17.71 4.94
CA GLY A 68 10.90 -18.47 4.48
C GLY A 68 9.75 -18.51 5.49
N MET A 69 9.78 -17.65 6.52
CA MET A 69 8.66 -17.47 7.43
C MET A 69 7.43 -16.94 6.65
N PRO A 70 6.25 -17.58 6.78
CA PRO A 70 5.01 -17.12 6.17
C PRO A 70 4.66 -15.68 6.57
N TYR A 71 3.94 -14.97 5.70
CA TYR A 71 3.51 -13.58 5.95
C TYR A 71 2.79 -13.38 7.28
N GLU A 72 1.84 -14.27 7.60
CA GLU A 72 1.08 -14.25 8.87
C GLU A 72 1.97 -14.45 10.10
N ASP A 73 2.96 -15.34 10.00
CA ASP A 73 3.88 -15.62 11.11
C ASP A 73 4.79 -14.41 11.38
N VAL A 74 5.24 -13.71 10.33
CA VAL A 74 5.96 -12.44 10.48
C VAL A 74 5.06 -11.37 11.12
N PHE A 75 3.78 -11.31 10.73
CA PHE A 75 2.85 -10.39 11.35
C PHE A 75 2.56 -10.74 12.81
N GLU A 76 2.39 -12.02 13.15
CA GLU A 76 2.27 -12.48 14.53
C GLU A 76 3.48 -12.06 15.36
N ARG A 77 4.68 -12.17 14.78
CA ARG A 77 5.91 -11.72 15.43
C ARG A 77 5.91 -10.21 15.68
N VAL A 78 5.43 -9.40 14.74
CA VAL A 78 5.24 -7.95 14.94
C VAL A 78 4.32 -7.70 16.14
N ILE A 79 3.18 -8.39 16.23
CA ILE A 79 2.25 -8.25 17.37
C ILE A 79 2.92 -8.69 18.68
N ALA A 80 3.66 -9.79 18.68
CA ALA A 80 4.37 -10.28 19.86
C ALA A 80 5.47 -9.31 20.34
N LEU A 81 6.18 -8.64 19.42
CA LEU A 81 7.16 -7.61 19.77
C LEU A 81 6.51 -6.37 20.35
N VAL A 82 5.37 -5.95 19.78
CA VAL A 82 4.54 -4.87 20.35
C VAL A 82 4.05 -5.23 21.76
N GLU A 83 3.67 -6.48 22.00
CA GLU A 83 3.26 -6.99 23.32
C GLU A 83 4.42 -7.10 24.32
N GLY A 84 5.60 -7.50 23.85
CA GLY A 84 6.81 -7.66 24.67
C GLY A 84 7.52 -6.35 25.00
N SER A 85 7.24 -5.27 24.25
CA SER A 85 7.82 -3.95 24.47
C SER A 85 7.41 -3.44 25.85
N SER A 86 8.37 -3.34 26.77
CA SER A 86 8.14 -3.10 28.21
C SER A 86 7.80 -1.64 28.56
N SER A 87 7.23 -0.87 27.63
CA SER A 87 7.03 0.58 27.82
C SER A 87 6.05 0.87 28.96
N LYS A 88 6.26 2.02 29.63
CA LYS A 88 5.39 2.50 30.71
C LYS A 88 3.94 2.73 30.27
N HIS A 89 3.69 2.93 28.97
CA HIS A 89 2.36 3.01 28.37
C HIS A 89 1.53 1.76 28.64
N PHE A 90 2.19 0.60 28.60
CA PHE A 90 1.56 -0.67 28.95
C PHE A 90 1.52 -0.85 30.47
N ALA A 91 2.57 -0.46 31.20
CA ALA A 91 2.66 -0.61 32.67
C ALA A 91 1.54 0.10 33.46
N GLN A 92 1.08 1.29 33.04
CA GLN A 92 -0.05 1.95 33.72
C GLN A 92 -1.40 1.26 33.49
N ALA A 93 -1.55 0.52 32.39
CA ALA A 93 -2.72 -0.33 32.14
C ALA A 93 -2.72 -1.61 33.01
N ILE A 94 -1.57 -1.96 33.59
CA ILE A 94 -1.26 -3.27 34.20
C ILE A 94 -1.57 -3.31 35.72
N GLY A 95 -2.43 -2.41 36.23
CA GLY A 95 -2.84 -2.36 37.64
C GLY A 95 -3.67 -3.54 38.18
N SER A 96 -3.73 -4.69 37.50
CA SER A 96 -4.52 -5.86 37.90
C SER A 96 -3.68 -7.15 37.92
N LYS A 97 -4.07 -8.10 38.79
CA LYS A 97 -3.37 -9.39 39.05
C LYS A 97 -3.26 -10.31 37.83
N SER A 98 -3.90 -9.98 36.71
CA SER A 98 -3.74 -10.59 35.39
C SER A 98 -3.38 -9.50 34.38
N LYS A 99 -2.20 -9.58 33.75
CA LYS A 99 -1.74 -8.61 32.75
C LYS A 99 -2.69 -8.64 31.53
N PRO A 100 -3.43 -7.56 31.19
CA PRO A 100 -4.16 -7.52 29.93
C PRO A 100 -3.16 -7.55 28.76
N ARG A 101 -3.44 -8.34 27.73
CA ARG A 101 -2.59 -8.42 26.54
C ARG A 101 -2.80 -7.16 25.70
N VAL A 102 -1.81 -6.71 24.94
CA VAL A 102 -2.00 -5.53 24.05
C VAL A 102 -3.15 -5.78 23.08
N ARG A 103 -3.32 -7.03 22.61
CA ARG A 103 -4.47 -7.46 21.80
C ARG A 103 -5.84 -7.16 22.45
N ASP A 104 -5.94 -7.09 23.79
CA ASP A 104 -7.19 -6.76 24.49
C ASP A 104 -7.47 -5.24 24.56
N LEU A 105 -6.40 -4.45 24.48
CA LEU A 105 -6.42 -2.98 24.55
C LEU A 105 -6.60 -2.33 23.17
N VAL A 106 -6.24 -3.02 22.09
CA VAL A 106 -6.46 -2.55 20.73
C VAL A 106 -7.96 -2.64 20.38
N LYS A 107 -8.61 -1.48 20.28
CA LYS A 107 -10.04 -1.36 19.94
C LYS A 107 -10.29 -1.08 18.46
N VAL A 108 -9.29 -0.56 17.77
CA VAL A 108 -9.35 -0.24 16.35
C VAL A 108 -8.09 -0.76 15.68
N VAL A 109 -8.26 -1.49 14.57
CA VAL A 109 -7.16 -1.83 13.67
C VAL A 109 -7.45 -1.20 12.31
N ALA A 110 -6.68 -0.20 11.91
CA ALA A 110 -6.81 0.47 10.63
C ALA A 110 -5.92 -0.20 9.59
N HIS A 111 -6.51 -0.69 8.50
CA HIS A 111 -5.83 -1.40 7.42
C HIS A 111 -5.82 -0.54 6.16
N ARG A 112 -4.64 -0.30 5.59
CA ARG A 112 -4.57 0.19 4.22
C ARG A 112 -4.90 -0.95 3.25
N VAL A 113 -5.93 -0.77 2.45
CA VAL A 113 -6.31 -1.66 1.34
C VAL A 113 -6.19 -0.88 0.03
N VAL A 114 -5.63 -1.47 -1.02
CA VAL A 114 -5.36 -0.72 -2.24
C VAL A 114 -6.66 -0.44 -3.00
N HIS A 115 -7.45 -1.46 -3.27
CA HIS A 115 -8.65 -1.33 -4.09
C HIS A 115 -9.93 -1.50 -3.28
N GLY A 116 -10.72 -0.44 -3.12
CA GLY A 116 -12.01 -0.44 -2.44
C GLY A 116 -13.23 -0.53 -3.36
N GLY A 117 -13.00 -0.64 -4.67
CA GLY A 117 -14.09 -0.58 -5.65
C GLY A 117 -14.79 0.78 -5.57
N THR A 118 -16.11 0.77 -5.53
CA THR A 118 -16.93 1.99 -5.47
C THR A 118 -17.11 2.55 -4.06
N ALA A 119 -16.43 1.98 -3.05
CA ALA A 119 -16.50 2.51 -1.68
C ALA A 119 -15.96 3.95 -1.61
N ALA A 120 -16.82 4.87 -1.17
CA ALA A 120 -16.45 6.26 -0.90
C ALA A 120 -16.06 6.50 0.57
N GLU A 121 -16.38 5.54 1.45
CA GLU A 121 -16.18 5.62 2.90
C GLU A 121 -15.36 4.41 3.40
N PRO A 122 -14.71 4.51 4.57
CA PRO A 122 -14.05 3.37 5.21
C PRO A 122 -15.05 2.25 5.51
N MET A 123 -14.61 1.00 5.41
CA MET A 123 -15.42 -0.17 5.75
C MET A 123 -15.05 -0.72 7.12
N ALA A 124 -16.03 -0.95 7.99
CA ALA A 124 -15.82 -1.55 9.31
C ALA A 124 -16.18 -3.04 9.31
N ILE A 125 -15.28 -3.89 9.82
CA ILE A 125 -15.48 -5.34 9.98
C ILE A 125 -15.23 -5.72 11.44
N TRP A 126 -16.04 -6.63 11.97
CA TRP A 126 -15.89 -7.22 13.30
C TRP A 126 -16.14 -8.74 13.23
N PRO A 127 -15.75 -9.52 14.26
CA PRO A 127 -16.02 -10.96 14.27
C PRO A 127 -17.53 -11.25 14.12
N GLY A 128 -17.87 -12.11 13.15
CA GLY A 128 -19.26 -12.44 12.81
C GLY A 128 -19.96 -11.47 11.85
N HIS A 129 -19.26 -10.49 11.28
CA HIS A 129 -19.80 -9.59 10.25
C HIS A 129 -19.73 -10.24 8.85
N GLU A 130 -20.70 -11.08 8.49
CA GLU A 130 -20.71 -11.85 7.24
C GLU A 130 -20.70 -10.96 5.99
N GLU A 131 -21.58 -9.96 5.90
CA GLU A 131 -21.66 -9.04 4.75
C GLU A 131 -20.32 -8.31 4.49
N GLY A 132 -19.69 -7.79 5.55
CA GLY A 132 -18.38 -7.12 5.43
C GLY A 132 -17.25 -8.06 4.99
N LEU A 133 -17.32 -9.34 5.37
CA LEU A 133 -16.36 -10.36 4.92
C LEU A 133 -16.56 -10.70 3.45
N GLU A 134 -17.81 -10.89 3.01
CA GLU A 134 -18.13 -11.13 1.59
C GLU A 134 -17.69 -9.97 0.70
N GLN A 135 -17.95 -8.73 1.12
CA GLN A 135 -17.51 -7.54 0.39
C GLN A 135 -15.98 -7.46 0.32
N MET A 136 -15.28 -7.74 1.42
CA MET A 136 -13.82 -7.78 1.45
C MET A 136 -13.26 -8.85 0.51
N ASP A 137 -13.88 -10.04 0.46
CA ASP A 137 -13.45 -11.12 -0.42
C ASP A 137 -13.68 -10.79 -1.90
N ALA A 138 -14.81 -10.16 -2.24
CA ALA A 138 -15.05 -9.67 -3.59
C ALA A 138 -14.00 -8.64 -4.04
N LEU A 139 -13.61 -7.73 -3.14
CA LEU A 139 -12.53 -6.77 -3.40
C LEU A 139 -11.16 -7.44 -3.55
N SER A 140 -10.89 -8.50 -2.78
CA SER A 140 -9.66 -9.28 -2.90
C SER A 140 -9.59 -10.03 -4.23
N ALA A 141 -10.70 -10.67 -4.62
CA ALA A 141 -10.80 -11.42 -5.87
C ALA A 141 -10.66 -10.52 -7.10
N PHE A 142 -11.14 -9.27 -7.03
CA PHE A 142 -10.99 -8.31 -8.13
C PHE A 142 -9.56 -7.80 -8.30
N ALA A 143 -8.83 -7.56 -7.20
CA ALA A 143 -7.47 -7.00 -7.24
C ALA A 143 -6.48 -7.85 -6.42
N PRO A 144 -6.26 -9.13 -6.78
CA PRO A 144 -5.54 -10.09 -5.93
C PRO A 144 -4.08 -9.69 -5.72
N LEU A 145 -3.42 -9.16 -6.76
CA LEU A 145 -2.03 -8.65 -6.69
C LEU A 145 -1.84 -7.46 -5.72
N HIS A 146 -2.93 -6.82 -5.27
CA HIS A 146 -2.88 -5.59 -4.49
C HIS A 146 -3.53 -5.72 -3.12
N ASN A 147 -4.61 -6.50 -3.00
CA ASN A 147 -5.40 -6.59 -1.78
C ASN A 147 -5.07 -7.82 -0.91
N HIS A 148 -4.47 -8.88 -1.48
CA HIS A 148 -4.28 -10.16 -0.78
C HIS A 148 -3.66 -10.03 0.61
N PHE A 149 -2.49 -9.40 0.71
CA PHE A 149 -1.77 -9.28 1.99
C PHE A 149 -2.53 -8.45 3.04
N ALA A 150 -3.27 -7.43 2.61
CA ALA A 150 -4.10 -6.64 3.51
C ALA A 150 -5.26 -7.49 4.06
N VAL A 151 -5.94 -8.24 3.19
CA VAL A 151 -7.05 -9.14 3.58
C VAL A 151 -6.58 -10.27 4.49
N GLN A 152 -5.41 -10.83 4.21
CA GLN A 152 -4.78 -11.83 5.06
C GLN A 152 -4.56 -11.32 6.48
N VAL A 153 -4.02 -10.10 6.63
CA VAL A 153 -3.81 -9.46 7.93
C VAL A 153 -5.13 -9.07 8.62
N VAL A 154 -6.15 -8.63 7.88
CA VAL A 154 -7.50 -8.41 8.44
C VAL A 154 -8.03 -9.70 9.07
N ARG A 155 -7.94 -10.84 8.35
CA ARG A 155 -8.40 -12.14 8.86
C ARG A 155 -7.62 -12.59 10.09
N PHE A 156 -6.29 -12.40 10.08
CA PHE A 156 -5.47 -12.63 11.26
C PHE A 156 -5.95 -11.79 12.45
N CYS A 157 -6.15 -10.49 12.26
CA CYS A 157 -6.60 -9.59 13.32
C CYS A 157 -8.02 -9.92 13.83
N LEU A 158 -8.95 -10.35 12.98
CA LEU A 158 -10.29 -10.80 13.42
C LEU A 158 -10.20 -12.00 14.36
N LYS A 159 -9.26 -12.91 14.14
CA LYS A 159 -9.03 -14.10 14.98
C LYS A 159 -8.28 -13.77 16.27
N HIS A 160 -7.30 -12.87 16.20
CA HIS A 160 -6.33 -12.65 17.27
C HIS A 160 -6.54 -11.36 18.08
N ILE A 161 -7.37 -10.43 17.59
CA ILE A 161 -7.77 -9.17 18.23
C ILE A 161 -9.31 -9.09 18.20
N PRO A 162 -10.03 -10.03 18.86
CA PRO A 162 -11.47 -10.19 18.69
C PRO A 162 -12.30 -9.01 19.23
N ASN A 163 -11.70 -8.21 20.13
CA ASN A 163 -12.33 -7.00 20.69
C ASN A 163 -12.11 -5.75 19.81
N GLY A 164 -11.29 -5.86 18.76
CA GLY A 164 -10.93 -4.76 17.88
C GLY A 164 -11.81 -4.71 16.63
N ARG A 165 -12.33 -3.52 16.31
CA ARG A 165 -12.96 -3.26 15.01
C ARG A 165 -11.87 -3.09 13.95
N GLN A 166 -11.97 -3.82 12.85
CA GLN A 166 -11.11 -3.68 11.69
C GLN A 166 -11.69 -2.57 10.80
N ILE A 167 -10.91 -1.53 10.51
CA ILE A 167 -11.32 -0.41 9.66
C ILE A 167 -10.47 -0.45 8.40
N LEU A 168 -11.09 -0.73 7.26
CA LEU A 168 -10.44 -0.83 5.96
C LEU A 168 -10.50 0.55 5.30
N LEU A 169 -9.33 1.12 5.06
CA LEU A 169 -9.11 2.42 4.42
C LEU A 169 -8.59 2.18 3.01
N PHE A 170 -9.37 2.58 2.01
CA PHE A 170 -9.07 2.27 0.62
C PHE A 170 -8.28 3.39 -0.06
N ASP A 171 -7.23 3.05 -0.81
CA ASP A 171 -6.53 4.04 -1.64
C ASP A 171 -7.42 4.60 -2.77
N THR A 172 -8.50 3.93 -3.14
CA THR A 172 -9.47 4.39 -4.15
C THR A 172 -10.47 5.41 -3.61
N MET A 173 -10.68 5.51 -2.29
CA MET A 173 -11.82 6.28 -1.73
C MET A 173 -11.75 7.78 -2.03
N PHE A 174 -10.54 8.35 -2.01
CA PHE A 174 -10.31 9.78 -2.30
C PHE A 174 -10.72 10.15 -3.73
N HIS A 175 -10.66 9.18 -4.64
CA HIS A 175 -10.96 9.32 -6.06
C HIS A 175 -12.43 9.06 -6.40
N SER A 176 -13.28 8.78 -5.40
CA SER A 176 -14.73 8.61 -5.59
C SER A 176 -15.44 9.85 -6.19
N THR A 177 -14.78 11.01 -6.11
CA THR A 177 -15.25 12.30 -6.63
C THR A 177 -14.92 12.55 -8.10
N ILE A 178 -14.14 11.65 -8.75
CA ILE A 178 -13.84 11.75 -10.18
C ILE A 178 -15.15 11.66 -10.98
N PRO A 179 -15.40 12.57 -11.95
CA PRO A 179 -16.66 12.62 -12.67
C PRO A 179 -16.74 11.57 -13.81
N PRO A 180 -17.95 11.21 -14.29
CA PRO A 180 -18.16 10.18 -15.30
C PRO A 180 -17.33 10.31 -16.57
N GLN A 181 -17.20 11.51 -17.10
CA GLN A 181 -16.42 11.77 -18.31
C GLN A 181 -14.92 11.54 -18.14
N VAL A 182 -14.42 11.42 -16.90
CA VAL A 182 -13.01 11.14 -16.61
C VAL A 182 -12.80 9.67 -16.26
N TYR A 183 -13.73 9.04 -15.54
CA TYR A 183 -13.54 7.65 -15.14
C TYR A 183 -14.01 6.60 -16.16
N THR A 184 -14.84 6.98 -17.12
CA THR A 184 -15.44 6.02 -18.06
C THR A 184 -14.43 5.67 -19.14
N TYR A 185 -14.10 4.39 -19.27
CA TYR A 185 -13.32 3.90 -20.41
C TYR A 185 -14.21 3.79 -21.65
N PRO A 186 -13.70 4.15 -22.85
CA PRO A 186 -14.44 4.04 -24.12
C PRO A 186 -14.48 2.59 -24.61
N LEU A 187 -15.06 1.71 -23.80
CA LEU A 187 -15.21 0.28 -24.06
C LEU A 187 -16.69 -0.10 -23.90
N GLU A 188 -17.20 -0.95 -24.81
CA GLU A 188 -18.55 -1.50 -24.67
C GLU A 188 -18.68 -2.27 -23.36
N GLN A 189 -19.81 -2.13 -22.68
CA GLN A 189 -20.03 -2.88 -21.45
C GLN A 189 -20.26 -4.35 -21.77
N SER A 190 -19.50 -5.23 -21.11
CA SER A 190 -19.69 -6.67 -21.21
C SER A 190 -21.11 -7.06 -20.80
N SER A 191 -21.68 -8.06 -21.48
CA SER A 191 -22.91 -8.73 -21.03
C SER A 191 -22.74 -9.43 -19.68
N GLU A 192 -21.50 -9.79 -19.33
CA GLU A 192 -21.13 -10.36 -18.05
C GLU A 192 -20.80 -9.26 -17.05
N LYS A 193 -21.56 -9.20 -15.95
CA LYS A 193 -21.30 -8.25 -14.87
C LYS A 193 -20.08 -8.70 -14.06
N THR A 194 -19.06 -7.87 -14.01
CA THR A 194 -17.98 -8.01 -13.03
C THR A 194 -18.47 -7.61 -11.63
N PRO A 195 -17.89 -8.17 -10.54
CA PRO A 195 -18.27 -7.82 -9.16
C PRO A 195 -18.16 -6.33 -8.85
N ILE A 196 -17.26 -5.63 -9.55
CA ILE A 196 -17.17 -4.17 -9.52
C ILE A 196 -17.08 -3.60 -10.95
N PRO A 197 -17.63 -2.40 -11.21
CA PRO A 197 -17.62 -1.81 -12.55
C PRO A 197 -16.20 -1.58 -13.10
N LEU A 198 -16.01 -1.79 -14.40
CA LEU A 198 -14.75 -1.46 -15.07
C LEU A 198 -14.70 0.04 -15.38
N ARG A 199 -13.90 0.78 -14.61
CA ARG A 199 -13.72 2.23 -14.70
C ARG A 199 -12.39 2.65 -14.09
N LYS A 200 -11.98 3.90 -14.28
CA LYS A 200 -10.91 4.50 -13.48
C LYS A 200 -11.32 4.53 -12.01
N TYR A 201 -10.44 4.04 -11.15
CA TYR A 201 -10.53 4.15 -9.70
C TYR A 201 -9.38 4.97 -9.12
N GLY A 202 -8.18 4.88 -9.69
CA GLY A 202 -6.98 5.48 -9.10
C GLY A 202 -6.45 4.73 -7.88
N ALA A 203 -5.33 5.19 -7.32
CA ALA A 203 -4.79 4.73 -6.06
C ALA A 203 -3.95 5.83 -5.41
N HIS A 204 -3.27 5.52 -4.29
CA HIS A 204 -2.58 6.49 -3.43
C HIS A 204 -3.49 7.57 -2.82
N GLY A 205 -4.81 7.35 -2.79
CA GLY A 205 -5.78 8.30 -2.23
C GLY A 205 -5.52 8.70 -0.79
N LEU A 206 -5.06 7.77 0.06
CA LEU A 206 -4.68 8.09 1.44
C LEU A 206 -3.51 9.07 1.50
N SER A 207 -2.54 8.95 0.58
CA SER A 207 -1.44 9.91 0.48
C SER A 207 -1.91 11.26 -0.05
N TYR A 208 -2.77 11.28 -1.06
CA TYR A 208 -3.30 12.53 -1.61
C TYR A 208 -4.12 13.30 -0.58
N ALA A 209 -4.97 12.60 0.20
CA ALA A 209 -5.70 13.19 1.31
C ALA A 209 -4.74 13.79 2.36
N SER A 210 -3.72 13.03 2.78
CA SER A 210 -2.72 13.52 3.75
C SER A 210 -1.94 14.76 3.25
N ILE A 211 -1.55 14.77 1.97
CA ILE A 211 -0.86 15.91 1.35
C ILE A 211 -1.78 17.13 1.27
N LEU A 212 -3.04 16.95 0.84
CA LEU A 212 -4.03 18.02 0.81
C LEU A 212 -4.20 18.64 2.21
N ASP A 213 -4.33 17.81 3.25
CA ASP A 213 -4.48 18.25 4.63
C ASP A 213 -3.29 19.06 5.10
N SER A 214 -2.08 18.57 4.81
CA SER A 214 -0.82 19.23 5.17
C SER A 214 -0.66 20.57 4.46
N VAL A 215 -0.95 20.62 3.16
CA VAL A 215 -0.83 21.83 2.35
C VAL A 215 -1.90 22.85 2.72
N ALA A 216 -3.15 22.42 2.93
CA ALA A 216 -4.24 23.30 3.36
C ALA A 216 -3.93 23.95 4.72
N SER A 217 -3.43 23.16 5.66
CA SER A 217 -2.97 23.65 6.97
C SER A 217 -1.82 24.65 6.83
N TYR A 218 -0.78 24.32 6.05
CA TYR A 218 0.37 25.20 5.80
C TYR A 218 -0.04 26.53 5.18
N LEU A 219 -0.98 26.51 4.23
CA LEU A 219 -1.50 27.72 3.57
C LEU A 219 -2.54 28.46 4.41
N ASN A 220 -2.95 27.92 5.56
CA ASN A 220 -4.03 28.40 6.40
C ASN A 220 -5.33 28.63 5.61
N LYS A 221 -5.71 27.64 4.78
CA LYS A 221 -6.92 27.67 3.95
C LYS A 221 -7.76 26.41 4.15
N PRO A 222 -9.10 26.50 4.02
CA PRO A 222 -9.95 25.33 3.91
C PRO A 222 -9.56 24.47 2.69
N LYS A 223 -9.71 23.14 2.80
CA LYS A 223 -9.35 22.19 1.72
C LYS A 223 -10.10 22.50 0.43
N GLU A 224 -11.34 22.95 0.56
CA GLU A 224 -12.25 23.31 -0.54
C GLU A 224 -11.72 24.48 -1.38
N GLN A 225 -10.76 25.25 -0.86
CA GLN A 225 -10.10 26.35 -1.58
C GLN A 225 -8.75 25.95 -2.19
N CYS A 226 -8.34 24.68 -2.05
CA CYS A 226 -7.09 24.18 -2.60
C CYS A 226 -7.32 23.54 -3.97
N THR A 227 -6.55 23.98 -4.97
CA THR A 227 -6.39 23.29 -6.26
C THR A 227 -4.92 22.96 -6.43
N LEU A 228 -4.60 21.67 -6.49
CA LEU A 228 -3.24 21.14 -6.44
C LEU A 228 -3.03 20.11 -7.54
N VAL A 229 -1.84 20.09 -8.13
CA VAL A 229 -1.35 18.93 -8.87
C VAL A 229 -0.31 18.24 -8.00
N ILE A 230 -0.56 17.00 -7.61
CA ILE A 230 0.28 16.26 -6.68
C ILE A 230 0.90 15.07 -7.40
N ALA A 231 2.23 15.05 -7.49
CA ALA A 231 2.99 13.89 -7.95
C ALA A 231 3.44 13.05 -6.74
N HIS A 232 2.83 11.88 -6.56
CA HIS A 232 3.26 10.90 -5.58
C HIS A 232 4.22 9.91 -6.26
N LEU A 233 5.52 10.06 -5.99
CA LEU A 233 6.58 9.33 -6.70
C LEU A 233 7.29 8.36 -5.75
N GLY A 234 7.29 7.08 -6.13
CA GLY A 234 7.91 5.98 -5.40
C GLY A 234 7.96 4.72 -6.26
N SER A 235 8.05 3.54 -5.65
CA SER A 235 8.03 2.27 -6.41
C SER A 235 6.73 2.07 -7.21
N GLY A 236 5.62 2.59 -6.71
CA GLY A 236 4.45 2.96 -7.51
C GLY A 236 4.38 4.49 -7.62
N ALA A 237 4.07 5.00 -8.81
CA ALA A 237 4.05 6.43 -9.07
C ALA A 237 2.71 6.86 -9.69
N SER A 238 2.17 7.98 -9.25
CA SER A 238 0.96 8.56 -9.83
C SER A 238 0.89 10.08 -9.66
N VAL A 239 0.09 10.72 -10.51
CA VAL A 239 -0.22 12.16 -10.41
C VAL A 239 -1.72 12.34 -10.24
N CYS A 240 -2.13 13.24 -9.37
CA CYS A 240 -3.54 13.57 -9.13
C CYS A 240 -3.75 15.08 -9.27
N LEU A 241 -4.78 15.46 -10.03
CA LEU A 241 -5.36 16.79 -9.97
C LEU A 241 -6.41 16.80 -8.86
N VAL A 242 -6.12 17.55 -7.81
CA VAL A 242 -7.08 17.91 -6.77
C VAL A 242 -7.65 19.28 -7.13
N LYS A 243 -8.97 19.37 -7.29
CA LYS A 243 -9.69 20.61 -7.56
C LYS A 243 -10.69 20.85 -6.43
N GLU A 244 -10.61 22.02 -5.81
CA GLU A 244 -11.48 22.41 -4.69
C GLU A 244 -11.52 21.33 -3.58
N GLY A 245 -10.34 20.82 -3.22
CA GLY A 245 -10.18 19.78 -2.19
C GLY A 245 -10.63 18.36 -2.58
N LYS A 246 -11.08 18.15 -3.82
CA LYS A 246 -11.57 16.85 -4.30
C LYS A 246 -10.71 16.31 -5.43
N SER A 247 -10.58 14.99 -5.55
CA SER A 247 -9.90 14.39 -6.69
C SER A 247 -10.72 14.58 -7.95
N TRP A 248 -10.14 15.24 -8.95
CA TRP A 248 -10.78 15.49 -10.24
C TRP A 248 -10.32 14.50 -11.30
N ASP A 249 -9.02 14.21 -11.34
CA ASP A 249 -8.42 13.19 -12.21
C ASP A 249 -7.14 12.65 -11.57
N THR A 250 -6.77 11.43 -11.94
CA THR A 250 -5.54 10.76 -11.50
C THR A 250 -4.98 9.88 -12.62
N SER A 251 -3.67 9.71 -12.63
CA SER A 251 -2.99 8.97 -13.70
C SER A 251 -3.25 7.46 -13.62
N MET A 252 -3.49 6.91 -12.43
CA MET A 252 -3.82 5.49 -12.27
C MET A 252 -5.26 5.19 -12.69
N GLY A 253 -5.45 4.00 -13.24
CA GLY A 253 -6.64 3.60 -13.99
C GLY A 253 -7.56 2.68 -13.20
N LEU A 254 -7.99 1.60 -13.87
CA LEU A 254 -8.66 0.46 -13.25
C LEU A 254 -7.82 -0.16 -12.12
N THR A 255 -6.50 -0.22 -12.33
CA THR A 255 -5.53 -0.72 -11.37
C THR A 255 -4.35 0.25 -11.25
N PRO A 256 -3.48 0.10 -10.24
CA PRO A 256 -2.23 0.85 -10.13
C PRO A 256 -1.19 0.63 -11.25
N LEU A 257 -1.53 -0.13 -12.31
CA LEU A 257 -0.67 -0.35 -13.47
C LEU A 257 -0.65 0.86 -14.42
N ASP A 258 -1.81 1.48 -14.65
CA ASP A 258 -1.97 2.56 -15.63
C ASP A 258 -1.31 3.87 -15.14
N GLY A 259 -0.96 4.74 -16.07
CA GLY A 259 -0.31 6.02 -15.82
C GLY A 259 1.21 5.95 -15.89
N LEU A 260 1.89 6.40 -14.84
CA LEU A 260 3.35 6.50 -14.82
C LEU A 260 4.03 5.13 -14.72
N PRO A 261 5.21 4.94 -15.34
CA PRO A 261 6.04 3.77 -15.05
C PRO A 261 6.43 3.75 -13.57
N GLY A 262 6.44 2.57 -12.98
CA GLY A 262 6.90 2.34 -11.61
C GLY A 262 8.28 1.68 -11.57
N GLY A 263 8.66 1.19 -10.40
CA GLY A 263 9.88 0.40 -10.24
C GLY A 263 9.89 -0.86 -11.12
N THR A 264 8.78 -1.59 -11.14
CA THR A 264 8.61 -2.83 -11.94
C THR A 264 7.36 -2.83 -12.83
N ARG A 265 6.57 -1.74 -12.80
CA ARG A 265 5.33 -1.61 -13.56
C ARG A 265 5.59 -0.80 -14.83
N THR A 266 5.01 -1.22 -15.95
CA THR A 266 5.18 -0.52 -17.24
C THR A 266 4.63 0.90 -17.25
N GLY A 267 3.57 1.17 -16.47
CA GLY A 267 2.73 2.34 -16.73
C GLY A 267 1.82 2.10 -17.93
N SER A 268 1.24 3.17 -18.45
CA SER A 268 0.44 3.13 -19.68
C SER A 268 1.30 2.70 -20.87
N VAL A 269 0.86 1.66 -21.57
CA VAL A 269 1.40 1.18 -22.84
C VAL A 269 0.25 0.84 -23.77
N ASP A 270 0.54 0.53 -25.04
CA ASP A 270 -0.48 0.01 -25.95
C ASP A 270 -1.11 -1.28 -25.36
N PRO A 271 -2.45 -1.35 -25.21
CA PRO A 271 -3.13 -2.53 -24.64
C PRO A 271 -2.85 -3.84 -25.40
N VAL A 272 -2.52 -3.80 -26.69
CA VAL A 272 -2.22 -5.02 -27.46
C VAL A 272 -0.76 -5.44 -27.39
N LEU A 273 0.14 -4.59 -26.89
CA LEU A 273 1.59 -4.86 -26.80
C LEU A 273 1.89 -6.15 -26.03
N VAL A 274 1.16 -6.41 -24.94
CA VAL A 274 1.41 -7.57 -24.09
C VAL A 274 1.17 -8.90 -24.81
N PHE A 275 0.23 -8.95 -25.76
CA PHE A 275 -0.06 -10.15 -26.55
C PHE A 275 0.99 -10.40 -27.64
N HIS A 276 1.68 -9.35 -28.10
CA HIS A 276 2.86 -9.49 -28.97
C HIS A 276 4.11 -9.88 -28.18
N HIS A 277 4.26 -9.37 -26.96
CA HIS A 277 5.39 -9.69 -26.07
C HIS A 277 5.30 -11.11 -25.51
N ALA A 278 4.11 -11.55 -25.10
CA ALA A 278 3.85 -12.86 -24.49
C ALA A 278 2.67 -13.52 -25.22
N PRO A 279 2.92 -14.53 -26.08
CA PRO A 279 1.84 -15.24 -26.80
C PRO A 279 0.82 -15.90 -25.87
N ASP A 280 1.24 -16.26 -24.65
CA ASP A 280 0.45 -16.84 -23.56
C ASP A 280 -0.16 -15.76 -22.63
N ALA A 281 -0.23 -14.50 -23.04
CA ALA A 281 -0.65 -13.37 -22.19
C ALA A 281 -2.01 -13.55 -21.49
N SER A 282 -2.94 -14.29 -22.09
CA SER A 282 -4.27 -14.58 -21.52
C SER A 282 -4.29 -15.77 -20.57
N GLU A 283 -3.23 -16.58 -20.50
CA GLU A 283 -3.20 -17.78 -19.66
C GLU A 283 -3.20 -17.40 -18.17
N GLY A 284 -3.91 -18.18 -17.37
CA GLY A 284 -4.01 -17.98 -15.92
C GLY A 284 -2.72 -18.36 -15.20
N VAL A 285 -2.31 -17.54 -14.24
CA VAL A 285 -1.17 -17.77 -13.36
C VAL A 285 -1.63 -17.73 -11.92
N GLU A 286 -1.35 -18.81 -11.19
CA GLU A 286 -1.56 -18.89 -9.74
C GLU A 286 -0.59 -17.95 -9.00
N ILE A 287 -1.13 -17.19 -8.07
CA ILE A 287 -0.40 -16.25 -7.21
C ILE A 287 -0.84 -16.41 -5.76
N PRO A 288 -0.04 -15.95 -4.78
CA PRO A 288 -0.54 -15.79 -3.42
C PRO A 288 -1.83 -14.95 -3.43
N GLY A 289 -2.93 -15.56 -2.99
CA GLY A 289 -4.23 -14.89 -2.90
C GLY A 289 -5.19 -15.06 -4.06
N GLY A 290 -4.84 -15.81 -5.11
CA GLY A 290 -5.75 -16.11 -6.21
C GLY A 290 -5.04 -16.43 -7.51
N HIS A 291 -5.67 -16.07 -8.62
CA HIS A 291 -5.09 -16.19 -9.95
C HIS A 291 -5.20 -14.86 -10.68
N CYS A 292 -4.35 -14.65 -11.67
CA CYS A 292 -4.38 -13.48 -12.56
C CYS A 292 -3.93 -13.89 -13.96
N ALA A 293 -4.11 -13.02 -14.96
CA ALA A 293 -3.58 -13.29 -16.29
C ALA A 293 -2.05 -13.16 -16.31
N ARG A 294 -1.37 -13.94 -17.15
CA ARG A 294 0.08 -13.82 -17.42
C ARG A 294 0.47 -12.38 -17.78
N ALA A 295 -0.38 -11.69 -18.54
CA ALA A 295 -0.24 -10.28 -18.87
C ALA A 295 -0.06 -9.38 -17.63
N GLU A 296 -0.83 -9.61 -16.58
CA GLU A 296 -0.76 -8.80 -15.35
C GLU A 296 0.58 -8.96 -14.66
N ILE A 297 1.14 -10.18 -14.65
CA ILE A 297 2.48 -10.44 -14.10
C ILE A 297 3.56 -9.73 -14.91
N VAL A 298 3.53 -9.87 -16.24
CA VAL A 298 4.51 -9.21 -17.13
C VAL A 298 4.48 -7.71 -16.90
N LEU A 299 3.29 -7.10 -16.98
CA LEU A 299 3.15 -5.65 -16.91
C LEU A 299 3.40 -5.07 -15.50
N ASN A 300 3.13 -5.82 -14.42
CA ASN A 300 3.35 -5.32 -13.05
C ASN A 300 4.72 -5.65 -12.45
N LYS A 301 5.37 -6.73 -12.88
CA LYS A 301 6.57 -7.27 -12.24
C LYS A 301 7.80 -7.29 -13.14
N GLN A 302 7.62 -7.22 -14.47
CA GLN A 302 8.70 -7.36 -15.45
C GLN A 302 8.87 -6.10 -16.32
N GLY A 303 8.21 -4.99 -15.97
CA GLY A 303 8.31 -3.72 -16.68
C GLY A 303 9.05 -2.63 -15.90
N GLY A 304 8.74 -1.38 -16.23
CA GLY A 304 9.16 -0.20 -15.47
C GLY A 304 10.67 0.05 -15.47
N LEU A 305 11.13 0.77 -14.45
CA LEU A 305 12.54 1.14 -14.29
C LEU A 305 13.47 -0.08 -14.24
N GLN A 306 13.03 -1.19 -13.64
CA GLN A 306 13.78 -2.43 -13.61
C GLN A 306 14.11 -2.96 -15.01
N ALA A 307 13.15 -2.91 -15.94
CA ALA A 307 13.36 -3.33 -17.32
C ALA A 307 14.21 -2.34 -18.12
N LEU A 308 14.04 -1.04 -17.86
CA LEU A 308 14.73 0.02 -18.59
C LEU A 308 16.18 0.22 -18.14
N ALA A 309 16.43 0.17 -16.83
CA ALA A 309 17.70 0.54 -16.21
C ALA A 309 18.39 -0.62 -15.47
N GLY A 310 17.79 -1.81 -15.43
CA GLY A 310 18.36 -2.97 -14.71
C GLY A 310 18.21 -2.92 -13.19
N THR A 311 17.66 -1.83 -12.65
CA THR A 311 17.36 -1.63 -11.24
C THR A 311 16.03 -0.88 -11.10
N SER A 312 15.25 -1.21 -10.07
CA SER A 312 14.02 -0.48 -9.71
C SER A 312 14.29 0.69 -8.75
N ASN A 313 15.54 0.86 -8.32
CA ASN A 313 15.94 1.92 -7.40
C ASN A 313 16.25 3.22 -8.15
N PHE A 314 15.31 4.16 -8.11
CA PHE A 314 15.48 5.45 -8.80
C PHE A 314 16.69 6.25 -8.27
N GLY A 315 17.06 6.11 -7.00
CA GLY A 315 18.23 6.79 -6.44
C GLY A 315 19.54 6.31 -7.06
N GLU A 316 19.66 5.00 -7.31
CA GLU A 316 20.80 4.39 -8.00
C GLU A 316 20.86 4.85 -9.46
N ILE A 317 19.71 4.92 -10.14
CA ILE A 317 19.62 5.45 -11.50
C ILE A 317 20.14 6.90 -11.53
N THR A 318 19.67 7.77 -10.62
CA THR A 318 20.10 9.17 -10.60
C THR A 318 21.57 9.36 -10.25
N SER A 319 22.15 8.54 -9.36
CA SER A 319 23.58 8.65 -9.05
C SER A 319 24.48 8.37 -10.27
N THR A 320 24.07 7.46 -11.15
CA THR A 320 24.83 7.18 -12.39
C THR A 320 24.75 8.32 -13.42
N ILE A 321 23.72 9.15 -13.36
CA ILE A 321 23.57 10.33 -14.24
C ILE A 321 24.55 11.42 -13.82
N GLU A 322 24.68 11.68 -12.51
CA GLU A 322 25.57 12.71 -11.97
C GLU A 322 27.05 12.43 -12.25
N GLU A 323 27.47 11.16 -12.24
CA GLU A 323 28.84 10.76 -12.60
C GLU A 323 29.18 11.02 -14.08
N ASN A 324 28.17 11.03 -14.96
CA ASN A 324 28.31 11.25 -16.40
C ASN A 324 28.06 12.70 -16.85
N ALA A 325 27.59 13.58 -15.95
CA ALA A 325 27.20 14.96 -16.25
C ALA A 325 28.37 15.94 -16.51
N GLY A 326 29.62 15.45 -16.51
CA GLY A 326 30.79 16.25 -16.89
C GLY A 326 30.94 16.51 -18.40
N GLY A 327 30.11 15.91 -19.25
CA GLY A 327 30.11 16.09 -20.71
C GLY A 327 28.89 16.87 -21.20
N LYS A 328 29.06 17.71 -22.24
CA LYS A 328 28.04 18.60 -22.84
C LYS A 328 26.79 17.91 -23.45
N ASN A 329 26.54 16.62 -23.19
CA ASN A 329 25.37 15.88 -23.66
C ASN A 329 24.89 14.89 -22.59
N GLU A 330 23.96 15.32 -21.75
CA GLU A 330 23.32 14.52 -20.68
C GLU A 330 22.71 13.20 -21.20
N THR A 331 22.38 13.11 -22.49
CA THR A 331 21.75 11.94 -23.11
C THR A 331 22.71 10.97 -23.80
N SER A 332 23.97 11.38 -24.02
CA SER A 332 24.90 10.59 -24.85
C SER A 332 25.40 9.29 -24.18
N GLY A 333 25.30 9.21 -22.85
CA GLY A 333 25.65 8.03 -22.06
C GLY A 333 24.46 7.15 -21.63
N ALA A 334 23.21 7.56 -21.91
CA ALA A 334 22.04 6.81 -21.47
C ALA A 334 21.90 5.52 -22.28
N GLN A 335 21.90 4.37 -21.60
CA GLN A 335 21.73 3.06 -22.23
C GLN A 335 20.60 2.29 -21.56
N LEU A 336 19.71 1.71 -22.38
CA LEU A 336 18.74 0.75 -21.88
C LEU A 336 19.46 -0.53 -21.46
N ALA A 337 19.00 -1.14 -20.37
CA ALA A 337 19.53 -2.42 -19.89
C ALA A 337 19.38 -3.56 -20.94
N GLN A 338 18.42 -3.45 -21.86
CA GLN A 338 18.14 -4.45 -22.91
C GLN A 338 18.43 -3.94 -24.32
N ARG A 339 19.58 -3.31 -24.54
CA ARG A 339 19.91 -2.69 -25.84
C ARG A 339 20.01 -3.68 -27.01
N ASP A 340 20.49 -4.89 -26.76
CA ASP A 340 20.83 -5.85 -27.82
C ASP A 340 19.60 -6.62 -28.38
N SER A 341 18.46 -6.61 -27.68
CA SER A 341 17.24 -7.30 -28.11
C SER A 341 16.31 -6.46 -28.99
N LEU A 342 16.56 -5.15 -29.13
CA LEU A 342 15.72 -4.22 -29.90
C LEU A 342 16.19 -4.00 -31.35
N GLN A 343 17.30 -4.63 -31.77
CA GLN A 343 17.92 -4.40 -33.09
C GLN A 343 17.67 -5.50 -34.14
N THR A 344 16.71 -6.42 -33.91
CA THR A 344 16.38 -7.49 -34.87
C THR A 344 15.28 -7.09 -35.84
#